data_AF-A0A7Y1YBX7-F1
#
_entry.id   AF-A0A7Y1YBX7-F1
#
_cell.length_a   1.000
_cell.length_b   1.000
_cell.length_c   1.000
_cell.angle_alpha   90.00
_cell.angle_beta   90.00
_cell.angle_gamma   90.00
#
_symmetry.space_group_name_H-M   'P 1'
#
loop_
_entity.id
_entity.type
_entity.pdbx_description
1 polymer ?
#
loop_
_entity_poly.entity_id
_entity_poly.type
_entity_poly.pdbx_seq_one_letter_code
_entity_poly.pdbx_strand_id
1 'polypeptide(L)'
;MLALVVVSGACNSEPPLAAAEYFPAVEEELVRLDQATKDLTDRYATELENELGVIAAAAEEDSDPTELLAQVIPVARSKMRQIIGAHTEQLGVFADRVGELIPPDAVASGHDELVAAMEGWAATAESTSGLLDGADDFGALVAAISGSPYADAQLRVDRACNALQDNAAAVGVALSCPGTQLGVLEVAP
;
A
#
# COMPACT_ATOMS: atom_id res chain seq x y z
N MET A 1 26.59 -28.14 47.10
CA MET A 1 25.54 -28.57 46.15
C MET A 1 24.68 -27.34 45.88
N LEU A 2 24.95 -26.61 44.79
CA LEU A 2 24.12 -25.47 44.37
C LEU A 2 23.01 -26.00 43.47
N ALA A 3 21.76 -25.85 43.90
CA ALA A 3 20.60 -26.06 43.05
C ALA A 3 20.42 -24.84 42.16
N LEU A 4 20.74 -24.98 40.87
CA LEU A 4 20.35 -24.03 39.84
C LEU A 4 18.85 -24.19 39.60
N VAL A 5 18.05 -23.21 40.02
CA VAL A 5 16.65 -23.09 39.62
C VAL A 5 16.65 -22.45 38.24
N VAL A 6 16.44 -23.26 37.20
CA VAL A 6 16.13 -22.78 35.86
C VAL A 6 14.70 -22.25 35.92
N VAL A 7 14.54 -20.94 36.12
CA VAL A 7 13.28 -20.26 35.84
C VAL A 7 13.24 -20.11 34.32
N SER A 8 12.71 -21.12 33.65
CA SER A 8 12.25 -21.00 32.27
C SER A 8 11.17 -19.92 32.26
N GLY A 9 11.55 -18.71 31.83
CA GLY A 9 10.58 -17.69 31.47
C GLY A 9 9.68 -18.27 30.40
N ALA A 10 8.46 -18.66 30.77
CA ALA A 10 7.40 -18.81 29.81
C ALA A 10 7.16 -17.41 29.25
N CYS A 11 7.74 -17.11 28.08
CA CYS A 11 7.17 -16.11 27.20
C CYS A 11 5.73 -16.58 26.99
N ASN A 12 4.75 -15.84 27.53
CA ASN A 12 3.34 -16.07 27.23
C ASN A 12 3.12 -15.72 25.75
N SER A 13 3.55 -16.60 24.85
CA SER A 13 3.14 -16.59 23.46
C SER A 13 1.71 -17.11 23.46
N GLU A 14 0.76 -16.26 23.10
CA GLU A 14 -0.61 -16.69 22.86
C GLU A 14 -0.61 -17.86 21.87
N PRO A 15 -1.53 -18.83 22.02
CA PRO A 15 -1.61 -19.94 21.10
C PRO A 15 -1.96 -19.45 19.69
N PRO A 16 -1.52 -20.14 18.63
CA PRO A 16 -1.91 -19.80 17.27
C PRO A 16 -3.42 -19.85 17.11
N LEU A 17 -3.95 -18.92 16.33
CA LEU A 17 -5.37 -18.86 16.00
C LEU A 17 -5.80 -20.12 15.23
N ALA A 18 -7.05 -20.54 15.39
CA ALA A 18 -7.60 -21.55 14.50
C ALA A 18 -7.75 -20.95 13.09
N ALA A 19 -7.67 -21.77 12.04
CA ALA A 19 -7.85 -21.29 10.66
C ALA A 19 -9.18 -20.55 10.46
N ALA A 20 -10.24 -20.99 11.15
CA ALA A 20 -11.56 -20.35 11.11
C ALA A 20 -11.62 -18.97 11.80
N GLU A 21 -10.61 -18.59 12.57
CA GLU A 21 -10.48 -17.28 13.22
C GLU A 21 -9.42 -16.43 12.52
N TYR A 22 -8.32 -17.06 12.09
CA TYR A 22 -7.19 -16.41 11.43
C TYR A 22 -7.57 -15.78 10.08
N PHE A 23 -8.12 -16.56 9.15
CA PHE A 23 -8.39 -16.06 7.80
C PHE A 23 -9.43 -14.94 7.77
N PRO A 24 -10.54 -15.01 8.53
CA PRO A 24 -11.45 -13.88 8.64
C PRO A 24 -10.81 -12.61 9.22
N ALA A 25 -9.88 -12.74 10.17
CA ALA A 25 -9.16 -11.59 10.72
C ALA A 25 -8.25 -10.94 9.66
N VAL A 26 -7.53 -11.75 8.87
CA VAL A 26 -6.74 -11.24 7.74
C VAL A 26 -7.63 -10.59 6.68
N GLU A 27 -8.76 -11.20 6.33
CA GLU A 27 -9.73 -10.65 5.38
C GLU A 27 -10.28 -9.30 5.86
N GLU A 28 -10.60 -9.17 7.15
CA GLU A 28 -11.07 -7.90 7.72
C GLU A 28 -10.04 -6.78 7.57
N GLU A 29 -8.76 -7.05 7.83
CA GLU A 29 -7.71 -6.05 7.61
C GLU A 29 -7.51 -5.74 6.12
N LEU A 30 -7.64 -6.73 5.23
CA LEU A 30 -7.54 -6.49 3.78
C LEU A 30 -8.67 -5.59 3.28
N VAL A 31 -9.90 -5.80 3.77
CA VAL A 31 -11.05 -4.94 3.48
C VAL A 31 -10.84 -3.53 4.02
N ARG A 32 -10.29 -3.39 5.23
CA ARG A 32 -9.99 -2.06 5.80
C ARG A 32 -8.91 -1.34 5.01
N LEU A 33 -7.87 -2.04 4.57
CA LEU A 33 -6.83 -1.47 3.71
C LEU A 33 -7.44 -1.02 2.38
N ASP A 34 -8.22 -1.87 1.70
CA ASP A 34 -8.88 -1.54 0.44
C ASP A 34 -9.83 -0.33 0.55
N GLN A 35 -10.61 -0.25 1.63
CA GLN A 35 -11.46 0.93 1.86
C GLN A 35 -10.62 2.19 2.12
N ALA A 36 -9.56 2.09 2.93
CA ALA A 36 -8.68 3.23 3.22
C ALA A 36 -7.97 3.73 1.96
N THR A 37 -7.49 2.85 1.09
CA THR A 37 -6.84 3.24 -0.16
C THR A 37 -7.82 3.85 -1.17
N LYS A 38 -9.06 3.38 -1.23
CA LYS A 38 -10.15 4.00 -2.01
C LYS A 38 -10.48 5.41 -1.51
N ASP A 39 -10.70 5.57 -0.21
CA ASP A 39 -11.00 6.87 0.41
C ASP A 39 -9.87 7.88 0.16
N LEU A 40 -8.62 7.43 0.24
CA LEU A 40 -7.45 8.24 -0.10
C LEU A 40 -7.45 8.65 -1.57
N THR A 41 -7.71 7.71 -2.48
CA THR A 41 -7.74 7.96 -3.93
C THR A 41 -8.81 8.99 -4.27
N ASP A 42 -10.04 8.82 -3.77
CA ASP A 42 -11.16 9.73 -4.02
C ASP A 42 -10.89 11.13 -3.47
N ARG A 43 -10.33 11.21 -2.25
CA ARG A 43 -9.93 12.48 -1.64
C ARG A 43 -8.90 13.20 -2.49
N TYR A 44 -7.82 12.52 -2.88
CA TYR A 44 -6.74 13.17 -3.62
C TYR A 44 -7.11 13.49 -5.06
N ALA A 45 -7.97 12.70 -5.70
CA ALA A 45 -8.56 13.04 -6.99
C ALA A 45 -9.35 14.36 -6.89
N THR A 46 -10.21 14.48 -5.88
CA THR A 46 -10.98 15.70 -5.62
C THR A 46 -10.07 16.90 -5.33
N GLU A 47 -9.04 16.72 -4.51
CA GLU A 47 -8.06 17.79 -4.22
C GLU A 47 -7.30 18.24 -5.47
N LEU A 48 -6.86 17.29 -6.31
CA LEU A 48 -6.18 17.58 -7.57
C LEU A 48 -7.10 18.32 -8.54
N GLU A 49 -8.33 17.86 -8.73
CA GLU A 49 -9.33 18.54 -9.58
C GLU A 49 -9.58 19.99 -9.13
N ASN A 50 -9.70 20.21 -7.81
CA ASN A 50 -9.87 21.55 -7.26
C ASN A 50 -8.65 22.45 -7.50
N GLU A 51 -7.43 21.93 -7.28
CA GLU A 51 -6.19 22.69 -7.52
C GLU A 51 -6.02 23.02 -9.02
N LEU A 52 -6.34 22.06 -9.90
CA LEU A 52 -6.36 22.29 -11.35
C LEU A 52 -7.43 23.30 -11.77
N GLY A 53 -8.61 23.26 -11.15
CA GLY A 53 -9.68 24.22 -11.38
C GLY A 53 -9.30 25.65 -11.00
N VAL A 54 -8.53 25.83 -9.91
CA VAL A 54 -7.98 27.13 -9.52
C VAL A 54 -6.96 27.63 -10.54
N ILE A 55 -6.06 26.77 -11.02
CA ILE A 55 -5.09 27.13 -12.06
C ILE A 55 -5.83 27.54 -13.35
N ALA A 56 -6.82 26.75 -13.77
CA ALA A 56 -7.60 27.03 -14.97
C ALA A 56 -8.42 28.33 -14.85
N ALA A 57 -8.98 28.64 -13.69
CA ALA A 57 -9.73 29.87 -13.45
C ALA A 57 -8.85 31.12 -13.38
N ALA A 58 -7.58 30.97 -13.00
CA ALA A 58 -6.60 32.04 -12.96
C ALA A 58 -5.91 32.28 -14.32
N ALA A 59 -6.04 31.33 -15.25
CA ALA A 59 -5.54 31.46 -16.62
C ALA A 59 -6.32 32.54 -17.38
N GLU A 60 -5.61 33.48 -18.01
CA GLU A 60 -6.20 34.35 -19.02
C GLU A 60 -6.57 33.55 -20.27
N GLU A 61 -7.58 34.00 -21.02
CA GLU A 61 -8.13 33.31 -22.20
C GLU A 61 -7.07 32.98 -23.28
N ASP A 62 -5.97 33.74 -23.31
CA ASP A 62 -4.82 33.58 -24.22
C ASP A 62 -3.54 33.06 -23.53
N SER A 63 -3.64 32.44 -22.35
CA SER A 63 -2.46 31.93 -21.62
C SER A 63 -1.69 30.90 -22.46
N ASP A 64 -0.36 31.00 -22.45
CA ASP A 64 0.50 30.02 -23.11
C ASP A 64 0.31 28.64 -22.44
N PRO A 65 -0.03 27.58 -23.18
CA PRO A 65 -0.12 26.22 -22.66
C PRO A 65 1.13 25.77 -21.90
N THR A 66 2.30 26.27 -22.28
CA THR A 66 3.58 25.97 -21.62
C THR A 66 3.63 26.57 -20.21
N GLU A 67 3.09 27.77 -20.01
CA GLU A 67 3.01 28.43 -18.71
C GLU A 67 1.99 27.75 -17.78
N LEU A 68 0.90 27.22 -18.34
CA LEU A 68 -0.06 26.41 -17.59
C LEU A 68 0.54 25.07 -17.16
N LEU A 69 1.24 24.38 -18.06
CA LEU A 69 1.94 23.14 -17.73
C LEU A 69 3.00 23.34 -16.63
N ALA A 70 3.74 24.45 -16.67
CA ALA A 70 4.72 24.79 -15.64
C ALA A 70 4.10 24.97 -14.23
N GLN A 71 2.80 25.27 -14.14
CA GLN A 71 2.06 25.35 -12.87
C GLN A 71 1.43 24.02 -12.47
N VAL A 72 0.91 23.28 -13.45
CA VAL A 72 0.20 22.00 -13.25
C VAL A 72 1.15 20.88 -12.84
N ILE A 73 2.32 20.77 -13.45
CA ILE A 73 3.26 19.67 -13.16
C ILE A 73 3.73 19.65 -11.70
N PRO A 74 4.14 20.78 -11.08
CA PRO A 74 4.46 20.82 -9.65
C PRO A 74 3.29 20.39 -8.74
N VAL A 75 2.06 20.76 -9.09
CA VAL A 75 0.84 20.37 -8.36
C VAL A 75 0.64 18.85 -8.45
N ALA A 76 0.65 18.28 -9.66
CA ALA A 76 0.52 16.85 -9.87
C ALA A 76 1.62 16.06 -9.15
N ARG A 77 2.88 16.52 -9.23
CA ARG A 77 4.02 15.93 -8.53
C ARG A 77 3.81 15.94 -7.01
N SER A 78 3.37 17.07 -6.45
CA SER A 78 3.08 17.21 -5.03
C SER A 78 1.98 16.26 -4.58
N LYS A 79 0.91 16.12 -5.36
CA LYS A 79 -0.20 15.23 -5.03
C LYS A 79 0.17 13.76 -5.13
N MET A 80 0.95 13.37 -6.13
CA MET A 80 1.47 12.00 -6.23
C MET A 80 2.31 11.61 -5.00
N ARG A 81 3.13 12.52 -4.47
CA ARG A 81 3.87 12.27 -3.22
C ARG A 81 2.95 12.11 -2.01
N GLN A 82 1.93 12.96 -1.91
CA GLN A 82 0.95 12.87 -0.83
C GLN A 82 0.21 11.53 -0.86
N ILE A 83 -0.20 11.07 -2.05
CA ILE A 83 -0.82 9.75 -2.26
C ILE A 83 0.14 8.63 -1.83
N ILE A 84 1.39 8.64 -2.31
CA ILE A 84 2.40 7.62 -1.93
C ILE A 84 2.60 7.60 -0.42
N GLY A 85 2.74 8.77 0.21
CA GLY A 85 2.92 8.88 1.65
C GLY A 85 1.72 8.36 2.46
N ALA A 86 0.51 8.77 2.09
CA ALA A 86 -0.71 8.32 2.77
C ALA A 86 -0.95 6.81 2.58
N HIS A 87 -0.68 6.28 1.39
CA HIS A 87 -0.76 4.84 1.12
C HIS A 87 0.27 4.07 1.96
N THR A 88 1.49 4.59 2.08
CA THR A 88 2.55 4.01 2.92
C THR A 88 2.15 3.91 4.39
N GLU A 89 1.46 4.93 4.91
CA GLU A 89 0.92 4.90 6.27
C GLU A 89 -0.11 3.77 6.43
N GLN A 90 -1.04 3.60 5.48
CA GLN A 90 -2.04 2.53 5.55
C GLN A 90 -1.41 1.13 5.43
N LEU A 91 -0.38 0.98 4.58
CA LEU A 91 0.39 -0.26 4.49
C LEU A 91 1.08 -0.62 5.82
N GLY A 92 1.65 0.37 6.50
CA GLY A 92 2.25 0.18 7.83
C GLY A 92 1.22 -0.25 8.87
N VAL A 93 0.07 0.43 8.93
CA VAL A 93 -1.03 0.06 9.84
C VAL A 93 -1.53 -1.37 9.57
N PHE A 94 -1.66 -1.76 8.31
CA PHE A 94 -2.03 -3.12 7.94
C PHE A 94 -0.97 -4.14 8.37
N ALA A 95 0.31 -3.88 8.06
CA ALA A 95 1.41 -4.78 8.40
C ALA A 95 1.52 -5.00 9.92
N ASP A 96 1.38 -3.93 10.72
CA ASP A 96 1.37 -4.00 12.17
C ASP A 96 0.22 -4.88 12.68
N ARG A 97 -1.02 -4.62 12.21
CA ARG A 97 -2.21 -5.35 12.67
C ARG A 97 -2.23 -6.81 12.25
N VAL A 98 -1.82 -7.10 11.03
CA VAL A 98 -1.70 -8.48 10.56
C VAL A 98 -0.55 -9.17 11.29
N GLY A 99 0.60 -8.52 11.47
CA GLY A 99 1.74 -9.10 12.20
C GLY A 99 1.48 -9.40 13.67
N GLU A 100 0.46 -8.79 14.28
CA GLU A 100 -0.02 -9.14 15.63
C GLU A 100 -0.84 -10.45 15.66
N LEU A 101 -1.36 -10.91 14.51
CA LEU A 101 -2.08 -12.18 14.43
C LEU A 101 -1.10 -13.34 14.51
N ILE A 102 -1.40 -14.33 15.34
CA ILE A 102 -0.59 -15.56 15.43
C ILE A 102 -1.15 -16.59 14.45
N PRO A 103 -0.50 -16.85 13.30
CA PRO A 103 -1.03 -17.75 12.28
C PRO A 103 -0.98 -19.22 12.72
N PRO A 104 -1.88 -20.07 12.20
CA PRO A 104 -1.68 -21.53 12.23
C PRO A 104 -0.35 -21.92 11.57
N ASP A 105 0.34 -22.94 12.10
CA ASP A 105 1.63 -23.42 11.58
C ASP A 105 1.63 -23.67 10.06
N ALA A 106 0.52 -24.18 9.52
CA ALA A 106 0.36 -24.48 8.10
C ALA A 106 0.47 -23.25 7.19
N VAL A 107 0.27 -22.04 7.73
CA VAL A 107 0.24 -20.78 6.97
C VAL A 107 1.19 -19.72 7.50
N ALA A 108 1.99 -20.04 8.53
CA ALA A 108 2.92 -19.11 9.15
C ALA A 108 3.93 -18.51 8.14
N SER A 109 4.47 -19.32 7.23
CA SER A 109 5.38 -18.81 6.18
C SER A 109 4.69 -17.82 5.24
N GLY A 110 3.44 -18.11 4.84
CA GLY A 110 2.69 -17.21 3.95
C GLY A 110 2.24 -15.92 4.64
N HIS A 111 1.98 -16.00 5.94
CA HIS A 111 1.74 -14.85 6.80
C HIS A 111 2.97 -13.93 6.85
N ASP A 112 4.13 -14.49 7.21
CA ASP A 112 5.39 -13.74 7.30
C ASP A 112 5.76 -13.10 5.95
N GLU A 113 5.54 -13.82 4.86
CA GLU A 113 5.75 -13.31 3.50
C GLU A 113 4.82 -12.14 3.15
N LEU A 114 3.55 -12.18 3.56
CA LEU A 114 2.60 -11.09 3.34
C LEU A 114 3.00 -9.84 4.14
N VAL A 115 3.29 -9.99 5.42
CA VAL A 115 3.72 -8.88 6.30
C VAL A 115 5.01 -8.26 5.75
N ALA A 116 6.01 -9.08 5.44
CA ALA A 116 7.28 -8.60 4.88
C ALA A 116 7.11 -7.94 3.50
N ALA A 117 6.18 -8.41 2.66
CA ALA A 117 5.90 -7.78 1.38
C ALA A 117 5.27 -6.39 1.56
N MET A 118 4.36 -6.22 2.54
CA MET A 118 3.73 -4.94 2.86
C MET A 118 4.73 -3.94 3.45
N GLU A 119 5.56 -4.37 4.41
CA GLU A 119 6.66 -3.56 4.96
C GLU A 119 7.66 -3.16 3.87
N GLY A 120 8.01 -4.12 3.01
CA GLY A 120 8.88 -3.89 1.86
C GLY A 120 8.30 -2.90 0.87
N TRP A 121 6.98 -2.90 0.67
CA TRP A 121 6.31 -1.90 -0.16
C TRP A 121 6.39 -0.51 0.46
N ALA A 122 6.04 -0.38 1.74
CA ALA A 122 6.15 0.86 2.48
C ALA A 122 7.57 1.44 2.43
N ALA A 123 8.61 0.60 2.55
CA ALA A 123 10.01 1.00 2.51
C ALA A 123 10.46 1.60 1.16
N THR A 124 9.73 1.36 0.06
CA THR A 124 10.08 1.93 -1.25
C THR A 124 9.59 3.37 -1.47
N ALA A 125 8.68 3.85 -0.62
CA ALA A 125 7.96 5.12 -0.79
C ALA A 125 8.87 6.34 -0.95
N GLU A 126 9.92 6.45 -0.12
CA GLU A 126 10.87 7.56 -0.17
C GLU A 126 11.64 7.56 -1.50
N SER A 127 12.14 6.39 -1.91
CA SER A 127 12.90 6.26 -3.17
C SER A 127 12.04 6.64 -4.38
N THR A 128 10.78 6.23 -4.41
CA THR A 128 9.83 6.59 -5.48
C THR A 128 9.45 8.06 -5.44
N SER A 129 9.26 8.62 -4.25
CA SER A 129 8.98 10.06 -4.07
C SER A 129 10.12 10.94 -4.60
N GLY A 130 11.37 10.46 -4.49
CA GLY A 130 12.54 11.09 -5.08
C GLY A 130 12.60 10.99 -6.61
N LEU A 131 12.11 9.90 -7.22
CA LEU A 131 12.02 9.80 -8.68
C LEU A 131 11.10 10.88 -9.28
N LEU A 132 10.06 11.28 -8.53
CA LEU A 132 9.15 12.34 -8.95
C LEU A 132 9.82 13.73 -9.06
N ASP A 133 10.96 13.98 -8.38
CA ASP A 133 11.66 15.28 -8.47
C ASP A 133 12.23 15.55 -9.87
N GLY A 134 12.59 14.50 -10.59
CA GLY A 134 13.13 14.59 -11.95
C GLY A 134 12.08 14.69 -13.05
N ALA A 135 10.80 14.55 -12.73
CA ALA A 135 9.73 14.50 -13.72
C ALA A 135 9.26 15.91 -14.11
N ASP A 136 9.52 16.31 -15.35
CA ASP A 136 9.21 17.63 -15.92
C ASP A 136 7.89 17.69 -16.71
N ASP A 137 7.31 16.53 -17.02
CA ASP A 137 5.99 16.42 -17.63
C ASP A 137 5.16 15.25 -17.04
N PHE A 138 3.90 15.13 -17.48
CA PHE A 138 3.00 14.08 -17.01
C PHE A 138 3.46 12.66 -17.39
N GLY A 139 4.06 12.50 -18.56
CA GLY A 139 4.61 11.21 -18.99
C GLY A 139 5.77 10.78 -18.10
N ALA A 140 6.66 11.70 -17.74
CA ALA A 140 7.76 11.48 -16.81
C ALA A 140 7.25 11.17 -15.39
N LEU A 141 6.16 11.81 -14.94
CA LEU A 141 5.52 11.48 -13.66
C LEU A 141 4.96 10.04 -13.65
N VAL A 142 4.25 9.64 -14.70
CA VAL A 142 3.71 8.28 -14.84
C VAL A 142 4.82 7.25 -14.96
N ALA A 143 5.87 7.54 -15.74
CA ALA A 143 7.04 6.69 -15.88
C ALA A 143 7.80 6.53 -14.55
N ALA A 144 7.94 7.60 -13.77
CA ALA A 144 8.57 7.57 -12.46
C ALA A 144 7.83 6.66 -11.47
N ILE A 145 6.50 6.58 -11.52
CA ILE A 145 5.72 5.67 -10.67
C ILE A 145 5.75 4.24 -11.22
N SER A 146 5.40 4.06 -12.49
CA SER A 146 5.27 2.73 -13.11
C SER A 146 6.59 1.96 -13.20
N GLY A 147 7.72 2.66 -13.34
CA GLY A 147 9.06 2.09 -13.33
C GLY A 147 9.73 2.05 -11.95
N SER A 148 9.01 2.37 -10.88
CA SER A 148 9.58 2.48 -9.54
C SER A 148 9.65 1.14 -8.79
N PRO A 149 10.52 1.04 -7.77
CA PRO A 149 10.47 -0.05 -6.79
C PRO A 149 9.12 -0.19 -6.08
N TYR A 150 8.29 0.86 -6.05
CA TYR A 150 6.97 0.86 -5.43
C TYR A 150 5.95 0.08 -6.27
N ALA A 151 5.98 0.24 -7.59
CA ALA A 151 5.18 -0.59 -8.51
C ALA A 151 5.62 -2.07 -8.46
N ASP A 152 6.92 -2.33 -8.38
CA ASP A 152 7.42 -3.70 -8.21
C ASP A 152 7.03 -4.33 -6.87
N ALA A 153 6.96 -3.52 -5.80
CA ALA A 153 6.58 -4.00 -4.48
C ALA A 153 5.10 -4.37 -4.39
N GLN A 154 4.22 -3.62 -5.07
CA GLN A 154 2.81 -3.99 -5.25
C GLN A 154 2.67 -5.42 -5.81
N LEU A 155 3.43 -5.75 -6.86
CA LEU A 155 3.41 -7.09 -7.46
C LEU A 155 3.87 -8.19 -6.50
N ARG A 156 4.75 -7.87 -5.54
CA ARG A 156 5.18 -8.83 -4.51
C ARG A 156 4.07 -9.06 -3.48
N VAL A 157 3.38 -8.00 -3.07
CA VAL A 157 2.22 -8.09 -2.18
C VAL A 157 1.10 -8.91 -2.82
N ASP A 158 0.77 -8.64 -4.08
CA ASP A 158 -0.24 -9.43 -4.81
C ASP A 158 0.12 -10.92 -4.84
N ARG A 159 1.39 -11.28 -5.05
CA ARG A 159 1.84 -12.68 -5.03
C ARG A 159 1.72 -13.30 -3.64
N ALA A 160 2.17 -12.60 -2.59
CA ALA A 160 2.12 -13.08 -1.22
C ALA A 160 0.66 -13.29 -0.76
N CYS A 161 -0.23 -12.35 -1.08
CA CYS A 161 -1.64 -12.47 -0.78
C CYS A 161 -2.27 -13.65 -1.52
N ASN A 162 -2.03 -13.79 -2.83
CA ASN A 162 -2.56 -14.93 -3.61
C ASN A 162 -2.08 -16.28 -3.06
N ALA A 163 -0.82 -16.38 -2.62
CA ALA A 163 -0.31 -17.59 -1.97
C ALA A 163 -1.06 -17.90 -0.65
N LEU A 164 -1.39 -16.87 0.13
CA LEU A 164 -2.19 -17.03 1.35
C LEU A 164 -3.64 -17.42 1.04
N GLN A 165 -4.21 -16.89 -0.03
CA GLN A 165 -5.55 -17.26 -0.53
C GLN A 165 -5.61 -18.73 -0.97
N ASP A 166 -4.58 -19.23 -1.64
CA ASP A 166 -4.49 -20.66 -2.02
C ASP A 166 -4.46 -21.56 -0.76
N ASN A 167 -3.75 -21.13 0.28
CA ASN A 167 -3.73 -21.84 1.57
C ASN A 167 -5.10 -21.80 2.28
N ALA A 168 -5.81 -20.67 2.22
CA ALA A 168 -7.17 -20.57 2.76
C ALA A 168 -8.12 -21.54 2.07
N ALA A 169 -8.06 -21.61 0.73
CA ALA A 169 -8.88 -22.50 -0.06
C ALA A 169 -8.61 -23.98 0.27
N ALA A 170 -7.35 -24.35 0.54
CA ALA A 170 -6.97 -25.71 0.91
C ALA A 170 -7.61 -26.19 2.23
N VAL A 171 -8.02 -25.28 3.11
CA VAL A 171 -8.72 -25.58 4.36
C VAL A 171 -10.20 -25.19 4.35
N GLY A 172 -10.74 -24.87 3.17
CA GLY A 172 -12.16 -24.58 2.98
C GLY A 172 -12.60 -23.19 3.43
N VAL A 173 -11.67 -22.23 3.56
CA VAL A 173 -11.96 -20.83 3.86
C VAL A 173 -11.76 -19.98 2.62
N ALA A 174 -12.69 -19.05 2.36
CA ALA A 174 -12.50 -18.04 1.33
C ALA A 174 -11.68 -16.87 1.91
N LEU A 175 -10.61 -16.49 1.24
CA LEU A 175 -9.89 -15.24 1.46
C LEU A 175 -9.94 -14.47 0.16
N SER A 176 -10.42 -13.24 0.18
CA SER A 176 -10.36 -12.37 -1.00
C SER A 176 -9.16 -11.45 -0.86
N CYS A 177 -8.16 -11.64 -1.72
CA CYS A 177 -7.13 -10.63 -1.93
C CYS A 177 -7.69 -9.55 -2.84
N PRO A 178 -8.02 -8.34 -2.35
CA PRO A 178 -8.29 -7.23 -3.25
C PRO A 178 -7.03 -7.09 -4.09
N GLY A 179 -7.16 -7.13 -5.43
CA GLY A 179 -6.03 -6.83 -6.29
C GLY A 179 -5.52 -5.48 -5.83
N THR A 180 -4.27 -5.39 -5.37
CA THR A 180 -3.72 -4.16 -4.83
C THR A 180 -3.39 -3.21 -5.97
N GLN A 181 -4.27 -3.09 -6.96
CA GLN A 181 -4.30 -1.95 -7.85
C GLN A 181 -4.42 -0.74 -6.95
N LEU A 182 -3.26 -0.14 -6.62
CA LEU A 182 -3.17 1.30 -6.66
C LEU A 182 -4.01 1.68 -7.89
N GLY A 183 -5.00 2.54 -7.71
CA GLY A 183 -5.50 3.35 -8.81
C GLY A 183 -4.33 4.20 -9.28
N VAL A 184 -3.29 3.58 -9.87
CA VAL A 184 -2.25 4.19 -10.66
C VAL A 184 -3.06 4.77 -11.78
N LEU A 185 -3.49 6.00 -11.52
CA LEU A 185 -4.27 6.88 -12.35
C LEU A 185 -4.46 6.22 -13.71
N GLU A 186 -5.56 5.49 -13.89
CA GLU A 186 -6.06 5.26 -15.24
C GLU A 186 -6.44 6.67 -15.72
N VAL A 187 -5.42 7.45 -16.09
CA VAL A 187 -5.58 8.67 -16.87
C VAL A 187 -6.07 8.12 -18.19
N ALA A 188 -7.40 8.03 -18.32
CA ALA A 188 -8.03 7.74 -19.57
C ALA A 188 -7.41 8.67 -20.65
N PRO A 189 -7.01 8.13 -21.80
CA PRO A 189 -6.41 8.94 -22.88
C PRO A 189 -7.37 10.01 -23.40
#